data_AF-A0A1Q3HV59-F1
#
_entry.id   AF-A0A1Q3HV59-F1
#
_cell.length_a   1.000
_cell.length_b   1.000
_cell.length_c   1.000
_cell.angle_alpha   90.00
_cell.angle_beta   90.00
_cell.angle_gamma   90.00
#
_symmetry.space_group_name_H-M   'P 1'
#
loop_
_entity.id
_entity.type
_entity.pdbx_description
1 polymer ?
#
loop_
_entity_poly.entity_id
_entity_poly.type
_entity_poly.pdbx_seq_one_letter_code
_entity_poly.pdbx_strand_id
1 'polypeptide(L)'
;MHPSLTGESFHVQHTFAAAGEYTLFVDYQQPGRGQVVDRHIVHVEGAARPVAAALTESPRTQRTDGLEVTLHSAAEIRAGEAAMLHFDVTDAATGKPVVGV
;
A
#
# COMPACT_ATOMS: atom_id res chain seq x y z
N MET A 1 -5.76 11.00 1.50
CA MET A 1 -5.55 12.30 2.17
C MET A 1 -4.81 13.21 1.21
N HIS A 2 -5.24 14.45 1.03
CA HIS A 2 -4.60 15.38 0.09
C HIS A 2 -4.04 16.57 0.85
N PRO A 3 -2.77 16.95 0.64
CA PRO A 3 -2.18 18.11 1.29
C PRO A 3 -2.80 19.43 0.82
N SER A 4 -2.80 20.43 1.69
CA SER A 4 -2.99 21.83 1.31
C SER A 4 -1.62 22.50 1.13
N LEU A 5 -1.50 23.36 0.12
CA LEU A 5 -0.30 24.19 -0.05
C LEU A 5 -0.42 25.40 0.88
N THR A 6 0.56 25.61 1.75
CA THR A 6 0.66 26.78 2.63
C THR A 6 2.04 27.41 2.46
N GLY A 7 2.11 28.50 1.70
CA GLY A 7 3.39 29.06 1.25
C GLY A 7 4.11 28.08 0.33
N GLU A 8 5.33 27.69 0.70
CA GLU A 8 6.16 26.73 -0.06
C GLU A 8 6.07 25.29 0.49
N SER A 9 5.24 25.05 1.51
CA SER A 9 5.13 23.75 2.20
C SER A 9 3.78 23.09 1.98
N PHE A 10 3.80 21.77 1.84
CA PHE A 10 2.59 20.94 1.88
C PHE A 10 2.25 20.58 3.34
N HIS A 11 1.02 20.87 3.76
CA HIS A 11 0.51 20.48 5.06
C HIS A 11 -0.59 19.42 4.93
N VAL A 12 -0.50 18.40 5.78
CA VAL A 12 -1.56 17.40 5.98
C VAL A 12 -1.85 17.33 7.46
N GLN A 13 -3.12 17.50 7.83
CA GLN A 13 -3.59 17.19 9.17
C GLN A 13 -4.33 15.86 9.13
N HIS A 14 -3.92 14.92 9.99
CA HIS A 14 -4.56 13.63 10.13
C HIS A 14 -4.56 13.23 11.61
N THR A 15 -5.68 12.64 12.06
CA THR A 15 -5.78 12.05 13.39
C THR A 15 -5.72 10.54 13.24
N PHE A 16 -4.66 9.93 13.76
CA PHE A 16 -4.51 8.49 13.77
C PHE A 16 -5.50 7.87 14.78
N ALA A 17 -6.15 6.79 14.37
CA ALA A 17 -7.16 6.12 15.20
C ALA A 17 -6.56 5.33 16.38
N ALA A 18 -5.27 4.99 16.31
CA ALA A 18 -4.56 4.22 17.32
C ALA A 18 -3.07 4.58 17.33
N ALA A 19 -2.39 4.25 18.43
CA ALA A 19 -0.95 4.29 18.50
C ALA A 19 -0.31 3.20 17.65
N GLY A 20 0.89 3.46 17.14
CA GLY A 20 1.64 2.51 16.33
C GLY A 20 2.68 3.15 15.42
N GLU A 21 3.37 2.32 14.65
CA GLU A 21 4.26 2.75 13.59
C GLU A 21 3.49 2.82 12.26
N TYR A 22 3.61 3.95 11.58
CA TYR A 22 2.97 4.21 10.30
C TYR A 22 4.03 4.50 9.24
N THR A 23 3.94 3.83 8.09
CA THR A 23 4.68 4.21 6.89
C THR A 23 3.83 5.14 6.05
N LEU A 24 4.29 6.36 5.83
CA LEU A 24 3.66 7.36 4.97
C LEU A 24 4.41 7.41 3.65
N PHE A 25 3.67 7.33 2.55
CA PHE A 25 4.17 7.57 1.21
C PHE A 25 3.65 8.92 0.72
N VAL A 26 4.56 9.81 0.33
CA VAL A 26 4.23 11.12 -0.21
C VAL A 26 4.63 11.14 -1.67
N ASP A 27 3.63 11.19 -2.54
CA ASP A 27 3.81 11.26 -3.99
C ASP A 27 3.56 12.69 -4.47
N TYR A 28 4.55 13.28 -5.14
CA TYR A 28 4.49 14.65 -5.61
C TYR A 28 5.39 14.89 -6.83
N GLN A 29 5.09 15.94 -7.59
CA GLN A 29 5.89 16.37 -8.73
C GLN A 29 6.90 17.45 -8.29
N GLN A 30 8.18 17.21 -8.53
CA GLN A 30 9.24 18.21 -8.32
C GLN A 30 9.58 18.91 -9.64
N PRO A 31 9.67 20.26 -9.67
CA PRO A 31 10.13 20.99 -10.85
C PRO A 31 11.46 20.46 -11.36
N GLY A 32 11.51 20.03 -12.62
CA GLY A 32 12.72 19.54 -13.29
C GLY A 32 13.17 18.12 -12.90
N ARG A 33 12.47 17.41 -12.00
CA ARG A 33 12.83 16.04 -11.59
C ARG A 33 11.74 14.99 -11.83
N GLY A 34 10.53 15.41 -12.18
CA GLY A 34 9.40 14.51 -12.44
C GLY A 34 8.68 14.08 -11.17
N GLN A 35 7.99 12.93 -11.22
CA GLN A 35 7.28 12.36 -10.08
C GLN A 35 8.27 11.74 -9.08
N VAL A 36 8.07 12.02 -7.80
CA VAL A 36 8.89 11.52 -6.69
C VAL A 36 7.96 10.90 -5.65
N VAL A 37 8.38 9.75 -5.10
CA VAL A 37 7.70 9.10 -3.99
C VAL A 37 8.66 9.03 -2.81
N ASP A 38 8.37 9.79 -1.76
CA ASP A 38 9.12 9.78 -0.51
C ASP A 38 8.44 8.87 0.52
N ARG A 39 9.26 8.15 1.30
CA ARG A 39 8.81 7.24 2.36
C ARG A 39 9.23 7.77 3.72
N HIS A 40 8.27 7.95 4.62
CA HIS A 40 8.48 8.36 6.00
C HIS A 40 7.96 7.31 6.97
N ILE A 41 8.67 7.09 8.07
CA ILE A 41 8.19 6.27 9.20
C ILE A 41 7.84 7.23 10.33
N VAL A 42 6.62 7.14 10.84
CA VAL A 42 6.11 7.98 11.94
C VAL A 42 5.66 7.09 13.08
N HIS A 43 6.17 7.38 14.28
CA HIS A 43 5.69 6.77 15.52
C HIS A 43 4.59 7.63 16.12
N VAL A 44 3.43 7.02 16.37
CA VAL A 44 2.26 7.68 16.96
C VAL A 44 2.02 7.11 18.35
N GLU A 45 2.07 7.96 19.36
CA GLU A 45 1.78 7.60 20.75
C GLU A 45 0.28 7.58 21.05
N GLY A 46 -0.12 6.89 22.14
CA GLY A 46 -1.51 6.80 22.59
C GLY A 46 -1.96 5.36 22.87
N ALA A 47 -3.28 5.12 22.81
CA ALA A 47 -3.82 3.78 23.00
C ALA A 47 -3.55 2.91 21.75
N ALA A 48 -2.86 1.78 21.96
CA ALA A 48 -2.64 0.81 20.90
C ALA A 48 -3.96 0.18 20.44
N ARG A 49 -4.04 -0.18 19.16
CA ARG A 49 -5.19 -0.90 18.63
C ARG A 49 -5.30 -2.26 19.35
N PRO A 50 -6.51 -2.71 19.71
CA PRO A 50 -6.71 -4.07 20.18
C PRO A 50 -6.10 -5.06 19.18
N VAL A 51 -5.44 -6.10 19.69
CA VAL A 51 -4.87 -7.16 18.86
C VAL A 51 -5.97 -7.70 17.97
N ALA A 52 -5.77 -7.62 16.65
CA ALA A 52 -6.73 -8.13 15.69
C ALA A 52 -6.91 -9.63 15.89
N ALA A 53 -8.11 -10.14 15.61
CA ALA A 53 -8.33 -11.57 15.54
C ALA A 53 -7.33 -12.20 14.56
N ALA A 54 -6.98 -13.47 14.80
CA ALA A 54 -6.16 -14.23 13.87
C ALA A 54 -6.78 -14.14 12.47
N LEU A 55 -5.98 -13.69 11.50
CA LEU A 55 -6.40 -13.63 10.12
C LEU A 55 -6.48 -15.05 9.57
N THR A 56 -7.60 -15.37 8.91
CA THR A 56 -7.68 -16.58 8.09
C THR A 56 -6.90 -16.32 6.80
N GLU A 57 -5.99 -17.24 6.46
CA GLU A 57 -5.25 -17.15 5.20
C GLU A 57 -6.22 -17.15 4.02
N SER A 58 -6.06 -16.17 3.13
CA SER A 58 -6.82 -16.10 1.89
C SER A 58 -6.09 -16.82 0.76
N PRO A 59 -6.81 -17.36 -0.24
CA PRO A 59 -6.17 -17.93 -1.42
C PRO A 59 -5.30 -16.89 -2.15
N ARG A 60 -4.14 -17.32 -2.66
CA ARG A 60 -3.24 -16.48 -3.46
C ARG A 60 -3.85 -15.97 -4.77
N THR A 61 -4.83 -16.69 -5.31
CA THR A 61 -5.56 -16.28 -6.51
C THR A 61 -6.96 -15.84 -6.13
N GLN A 62 -7.35 -14.64 -6.56
CA GLN A 62 -8.68 -14.09 -6.35
C GLN A 62 -9.27 -13.62 -7.68
N ARG A 63 -10.60 -13.67 -7.78
CA ARG A 63 -11.34 -13.17 -8.95
C ARG A 63 -12.30 -12.08 -8.53
N THR A 64 -12.28 -10.97 -9.25
CA THR A 64 -13.16 -9.82 -9.01
C THR A 64 -13.32 -9.01 -10.30
N ASP A 65 -14.53 -8.56 -10.59
CA ASP A 65 -14.82 -7.67 -11.73
C ASP A 65 -14.27 -8.14 -13.09
N GLY A 66 -14.31 -9.45 -13.34
CA GLY A 66 -13.79 -10.04 -14.58
C GLY A 66 -12.27 -10.15 -14.66
N LEU A 67 -11.56 -9.83 -13.57
CA LEU A 67 -10.12 -10.00 -13.42
C LEU A 67 -9.80 -11.20 -12.54
N GLU A 68 -8.70 -11.87 -12.87
CA GLU A 68 -8.03 -12.82 -12.01
C GLU A 68 -6.68 -12.25 -11.59
N VAL A 69 -6.47 -12.16 -10.28
CA VAL A 69 -5.27 -11.61 -9.68
C VAL A 69 -4.59 -12.72 -8.89
N THR A 70 -3.32 -13.00 -9.20
CA THR A 70 -2.50 -13.97 -8.47
C THR A 70 -1.34 -13.27 -7.78
N LEU A 71 -1.20 -13.51 -6.48
CA LEU A 71 -0.12 -13.00 -5.66
C LEU A 71 1.03 -14.00 -5.56
N HIS A 72 2.23 -13.53 -5.89
CA HIS A 72 3.48 -14.28 -5.81
C HIS A 72 4.42 -13.63 -4.81
N SER A 73 5.20 -14.46 -4.12
CA SER A 73 6.31 -14.03 -3.28
C SER A 73 7.54 -14.87 -3.63
N ALA A 74 8.72 -14.26 -3.64
CA ALA A 74 9.96 -14.99 -3.90
C ALA A 74 10.37 -15.90 -2.72
N ALA A 75 9.87 -15.58 -1.52
CA ALA A 75 10.14 -16.31 -0.28
C ALA A 75 8.88 -16.40 0.59
N GLU A 76 8.97 -17.17 1.67
CA GLU A 76 7.96 -17.23 2.73
C GLU A 76 7.77 -15.84 3.36
N ILE A 77 6.52 -15.47 3.62
CA ILE A 77 6.19 -14.17 4.22
C ILE A 77 6.22 -14.30 5.74
N ARG A 78 6.97 -13.43 6.41
CA ARG A 78 7.13 -13.40 7.86
C ARG A 78 6.66 -12.07 8.43
N ALA A 79 5.95 -12.13 9.57
CA ALA A 79 5.50 -10.93 10.25
C ALA A 79 6.70 -10.10 10.73
N GLY A 80 6.66 -8.78 10.51
CA GLY A 80 7.73 -7.87 10.90
C GLY A 80 8.90 -7.79 9.90
N GLU A 81 8.86 -8.53 8.80
CA GLU A 81 9.90 -8.52 7.78
C GLU A 81 9.39 -7.90 6.47
N ALA A 82 10.27 -7.20 5.75
CA ALA A 82 9.95 -6.71 4.43
C ALA A 82 9.89 -7.87 3.43
N ALA A 83 8.80 -7.97 2.68
CA ALA A 83 8.61 -8.96 1.62
C ALA A 83 8.24 -8.28 0.31
N MET A 84 8.90 -8.67 -0.78
CA MET A 84 8.53 -8.24 -2.13
C MET A 84 7.44 -9.16 -2.68
N LEU A 85 6.36 -8.55 -3.15
CA LEU A 85 5.19 -9.22 -3.68
C LEU A 85 4.99 -8.84 -5.15
N HIS A 86 4.78 -9.84 -6.00
CA HIS A 86 4.47 -9.66 -7.41
C HIS A 86 3.02 -10.05 -7.66
N PHE A 87 2.34 -9.31 -8.53
CA PHE A 87 0.96 -9.59 -8.91
C PHE A 87 0.89 -9.84 -10.41
N ASP A 88 0.30 -10.98 -10.78
CA ASP A 88 -0.14 -11.22 -12.15
C ASP A 88 -1.62 -10.86 -12.24
N VAL A 89 -1.97 -10.03 -13.22
CA VAL A 89 -3.36 -9.61 -13.47
C VAL A 89 -3.75 -10.07 -14.87
N THR A 90 -4.76 -10.91 -14.94
CA THR A 90 -5.30 -11.46 -16.18
C THR A 90 -6.79 -11.20 -16.29
N ASP A 91 -7.29 -11.13 -17.52
CA ASP A 91 -8.72 -11.19 -17.77
C ASP A 91 -9.23 -12.61 -17.43
N ALA A 92 -10.21 -12.71 -16.55
CA ALA A 92 -10.68 -13.98 -16.00
C ALA A 92 -11.38 -14.88 -17.02
N ALA A 93 -11.90 -14.32 -18.12
CA ALA A 93 -12.56 -15.09 -19.16
C ALA A 93 -11.54 -15.70 -20.14
N THR A 94 -10.46 -14.98 -20.43
CA THR A 94 -9.48 -15.33 -21.47
C THR A 94 -8.15 -15.84 -20.92
N GLY A 95 -7.86 -15.60 -19.63
CA GLY A 95 -6.58 -15.90 -18.99
C GLY A 95 -5.40 -15.10 -19.52
N LYS A 96 -5.66 -14.05 -20.32
CA LYS A 96 -4.61 -13.24 -20.94
C LYS A 96 -4.23 -12.06 -20.03
N PRO A 97 -2.96 -11.63 -20.02
CA PRO A 97 -2.55 -10.44 -19.29
C PRO A 97 -3.38 -9.23 -19.69
N VAL A 98 -3.80 -8.45 -18.70
CA VAL A 98 -4.39 -7.14 -18.95
C VAL A 98 -3.24 -6.15 -19.20
N VAL A 99 -2.87 -5.98 -20.46
CA VAL A 99 -1.93 -4.94 -20.87
C VAL A 99 -2.67 -3.61 -20.91
N GLY A 100 -2.25 -2.67 -20.06
CA GLY A 100 -2.69 -1.27 -20.15
C GLY A 100 -2.15 -0.64 -21.44
N VAL A 101 -3.03 0.03 -22.19
CA VAL A 101 -2.68 0.99 -23.26
C VAL A 101 -2.18 2.30 -22.67
#